data_AF-A0A923NGI2-F1
#
_entry.id   AF-A0A923NGI2-F1
#
_cell.length_a   1.000
_cell.length_b   1.000
_cell.length_c   1.000
_cell.angle_alpha   90.00
_cell.angle_beta   90.00
_cell.angle_gamma   90.00
#
_symmetry.space_group_name_H-M   'P 1'
#
loop_
_entity.id
_entity.type
_entity.pdbx_description
1 polymer ?
#
loop_
_entity_poly.entity_id
_entity_poly.type
_entity_poly.pdbx_seq_one_letter_code
_entity_poly.pdbx_strand_id
1 'polypeptide(L)' 'MDTVKMGFTIEEAAECTGIGRNTMRKLVDWGKLPVLKVGRKTIIRRDTLERFMTVNQGRNLLKPDDVRKVE' A
#
# COMPACT_ATOMS: atom_id res chain seq x y z
N MET A 1 1.61 -26.01 -4.06
CA MET A 1 1.38 -25.03 -2.96
C MET A 1 1.90 -23.71 -3.46
N ASP A 2 1.02 -22.84 -3.94
CA ASP A 2 1.42 -21.47 -4.29
C ASP A 2 1.92 -20.80 -3.01
N THR A 3 3.21 -20.45 -2.99
CA THR A 3 3.81 -19.76 -1.87
C THR A 3 3.23 -18.35 -1.82
N VAL A 4 2.31 -18.14 -0.89
CA VAL A 4 1.66 -16.87 -0.62
C VAL A 4 2.73 -15.84 -0.24
N LYS A 5 3.07 -14.96 -1.19
CA LYS A 5 4.07 -13.91 -0.99
C LYS A 5 3.67 -12.98 0.17
N MET A 6 4.55 -12.84 1.17
CA MET A 6 4.27 -12.11 2.42
C MET A 6 4.29 -10.57 2.29
N GLY A 7 4.97 -10.05 1.27
CA GLY A 7 5.06 -8.61 1.05
C GLY A 7 5.35 -8.28 -0.40
N PHE A 8 4.95 -7.08 -0.79
CA PHE A 8 4.99 -6.56 -2.14
C PHE A 8 5.89 -5.34 -2.21
N THR A 9 6.65 -5.18 -3.29
CA THR A 9 7.23 -3.87 -3.61
C THR A 9 6.12 -2.88 -3.98
N ILE A 10 6.46 -1.59 -4.11
CA ILE A 10 5.52 -0.57 -4.63
C ILE A 10 4.97 -0.97 -6.01
N GLU A 11 5.84 -1.49 -6.87
CA GLU A 11 5.49 -1.93 -8.22
C GLU A 11 4.52 -3.11 -8.18
N GLU A 12 4.80 -4.12 -7.37
CA GLU A 12 3.96 -5.31 -7.26
C GLU A 12 2.61 -5.00 -6.59
N ALA A 13 2.61 -4.12 -5.58
CA ALA A 13 1.39 -3.68 -4.93
C ALA A 13 0.52 -2.84 -5.90
N ALA A 14 1.15 -2.03 -6.76
CA ALA A 14 0.45 -1.29 -7.81
C ALA A 14 -0.20 -2.22 -8.85
N GLU A 15 0.52 -3.24 -9.32
CA GLU A 15 -0.04 -4.26 -10.22
C GLU A 15 -1.17 -5.05 -9.55
N CYS A 16 -0.99 -5.44 -8.29
CA CYS A 16 -1.97 -6.24 -7.56
C CYS A 16 -3.28 -5.48 -7.26
N THR A 17 -3.19 -4.19 -6.96
CA THR A 17 -4.37 -3.37 -6.56
C THR A 17 -4.97 -2.54 -7.68
N GLY A 18 -4.23 -2.36 -8.79
CA GLY A 18 -4.57 -1.40 -9.84
C GLY A 18 -4.31 0.07 -9.45
N ILE A 19 -3.77 0.35 -8.27
CA ILE A 19 -3.42 1.71 -7.84
C ILE A 19 -2.09 2.12 -8.49
N GLY A 20 -2.07 3.29 -9.15
CA GLY A 20 -0.85 3.79 -9.79
C GLY A 20 0.34 3.93 -8.83
N ARG A 21 1.54 3.59 -9.30
CA ARG A 21 2.79 3.64 -8.51
C ARG A 21 3.04 4.97 -7.81
N ASN A 22 2.70 6.10 -8.45
CA ASN A 22 2.86 7.43 -7.86
C ASN A 22 1.90 7.64 -6.67
N THR A 23 0.68 7.14 -6.77
CA THR A 23 -0.29 7.18 -5.66
C THR A 23 0.18 6.30 -4.52
N MET A 24 0.68 5.09 -4.80
CA MET A 24 1.25 4.20 -3.79
C MET A 24 2.41 4.87 -3.03
N ARG A 25 3.31 5.58 -3.73
CA ARG A 25 4.39 6.35 -3.10
C ARG A 25 3.84 7.46 -2.20
N LYS A 26 2.88 8.26 -2.69
CA LYS A 26 2.23 9.30 -1.89
C LYS A 26 1.58 8.75 -0.62
N LEU A 27 0.90 7.60 -0.69
CA LEU A 27 0.25 6.97 0.47
C LEU A 27 1.27 6.57 1.55
N VAL A 28 2.45 6.12 1.14
CA VAL A 28 3.58 5.83 2.03
C VAL A 28 4.17 7.13 2.60
N ASP A 29 4.39 8.14 1.76
CA ASP A 29 4.96 9.43 2.16
C ASP A 29 4.04 10.18 3.14
N TRP A 30 2.72 10.06 2.96
CA TRP A 30 1.70 10.59 3.89
C TRP A 30 1.58 9.76 5.18
N GLY A 31 2.30 8.65 5.31
CA GLY A 31 2.25 7.77 6.47
C GLY A 31 0.91 7.02 6.62
N LYS A 32 0.12 6.92 5.54
CA LYS A 32 -1.17 6.20 5.55
C LYS A 32 -0.99 4.70 5.37
N LEU A 33 0.06 4.31 4.64
CA LEU A 33 0.42 2.93 4.38
C LEU A 33 1.77 2.62 5.04
N PRO A 34 1.81 1.79 6.10
CA PRO A 34 3.05 1.41 6.76
C PRO A 34 3.85 0.43 5.90
N VAL A 35 5.18 0.57 5.94
CA VAL A 35 6.11 -0.15 5.06
C VAL A 35 7.38 -0.56 5.79
N LEU A 36 8.01 -1.62 5.29
CA LEU A 36 9.37 -2.01 5.63
C LEU A 36 10.34 -1.38 4.61
N LYS A 37 11.32 -0.63 5.09
CA LYS A 37 12.39 -0.07 4.25
C LYS A 37 13.61 -0.98 4.31
N VAL A 38 14.04 -1.52 3.17
CA VAL A 38 15.21 -2.40 3.04
C VAL A 38 16.13 -1.84 1.95
N GLY A 39 17.13 -1.07 2.37
CA GLY A 39 17.97 -0.31 1.44
C GLY A 39 17.13 0.63 0.59
N ARG A 40 17.16 0.46 -0.73
CA ARG A 40 16.35 1.24 -1.69
C ARG A 40 14.94 0.68 -1.93
N LYS A 41 14.61 -0.48 -1.36
CA LYS A 41 13.31 -1.14 -1.54
C LYS A 41 12.35 -0.73 -0.44
N THR A 42 11.10 -0.49 -0.82
CA THR A 42 9.97 -0.30 0.08
C THR A 42 9.04 -1.50 -0.08
N ILE A 43 8.83 -2.24 1.01
CA ILE A 43 8.01 -3.45 1.03
C ILE A 43 6.76 -3.19 1.85
N ILE A 44 5.59 -3.44 1.25
CA ILE A 44 4.29 -3.38 1.89
C ILE A 44 3.91 -4.82 2.26
N ARG A 45 3.55 -5.07 3.52
CA ARG A 45 3.09 -6.40 3.91
C ARG A 45 1.72 -6.69 3.29
N ARG A 46 1.46 -7.95 2.93
CA ARG A 46 0.19 -8.36 2.31
C ARG A 46 -1.02 -7.98 3.17
N ASP A 47 -0.98 -8.34 4.45
CA ASP A 47 -2.05 -8.08 5.41
C ASP A 47 -2.33 -6.58 5.57
N THR A 48 -1.26 -5.77 5.62
CA THR A 48 -1.37 -4.30 5.61
C THR A 48 -2.07 -3.79 4.35
N LEU A 49 -1.69 -4.30 3.17
CA LEU A 49 -2.26 -3.87 1.89
C LEU A 49 -3.75 -4.27 1.79
N GLU A 50 -4.09 -5.49 2.18
CA GLU A 50 -5.47 -5.98 2.23
C GLU A 50 -6.33 -5.12 3.17
N ARG A 51 -5.84 -4.88 4.39
CA ARG A 51 -6.52 -4.00 5.37
C ARG A 51 -6.69 -2.58 4.84
N PHE A 52 -5.69 -2.05 4.14
CA PHE A 52 -5.77 -0.72 3.53
C PHE A 52 -6.92 -0.63 2.51
N MET A 53 -7.06 -1.63 1.64
CA MET A 53 -8.12 -1.69 0.62
C MET A 53 -9.51 -1.72 1.27
N THR A 54 -9.68 -2.53 2.32
CA THR A 54 -10.95 -2.62 3.05
C THR A 54 -11.31 -1.30 3.75
N VAL A 55 -10.37 -0.73 4.51
CA VAL A 55 -10.63 0.48 5.32
C VAL A 55 -10.85 1.73 4.45
N ASN A 56 -10.27 1.76 3.24
CA ASN A 56 -10.33 2.89 2.33
C ASN A 56 -11.30 2.71 1.15
N GLN A 57 -12.18 1.71 1.21
CA GLN A 57 -13.22 1.55 0.20
C GLN A 57 -14.10 2.81 0.11
N GLY A 58 -14.32 3.30 -1.11
CA GLY A 58 -15.13 4.49 -1.40
C GLY A 58 -14.43 5.83 -1.11
N ARG A 59 -13.16 5.84 -0.73
CA ARG A 59 -12.39 7.08 -0.44
C ARG A 59 -11.57 7.54 -1.63
N ASN A 60 -11.31 8.83 -1.70
CA ASN A 60 -10.44 9.41 -2.71
C ASN A 60 -8.96 9.33 -2.27
N LEU A 61 -8.23 8.35 -2.80
CA LEU A 61 -6.81 8.14 -2.50
C LEU A 61 -5.87 9.27 -2.95
N LEU A 62 -6.37 10.27 -3.69
CA LEU A 62 -5.61 11.47 -4.05
C LEU A 62 -5.75 12.59 -3.02
N LYS A 63 -6.67 12.48 -2.05
CA LYS A 63 -6.90 13.45 -0.97
C LYS A 63 -6.37 12.90 0.37
N PRO A 64 -5.23 13.40 0.89
CA PRO A 64 -4.61 12.87 2.11
C PRO A 64 -5.55 12.82 3.32
N ASP A 65 -6.42 13.83 3.45
CA ASP A 65 -7.35 13.97 4.58
C ASP A 65 -8.49 12.96 4.52
N ASP A 66 -8.84 12.49 3.33
CA ASP A 66 -9.86 11.45 3.15
C ASP A 66 -9.27 10.06 3.44
N VAL A 67 -7.97 9.84 3.19
CA VAL A 67 -7.36 8.51 3.40
C VAL A 67 -7.19 8.19 4.89
N ARG A 68 -7.72 7.05 5.31
CA ARG A 68 -7.48 6.47 6.63
C ARG A 68 -6.14 5.76 6.66
N LYS A 69 -5.33 6.09 7.68
CA LYS A 69 -4.12 5.36 8.01
C LYS A 69 -4.49 3.94 8.44
N VAL A 70 -3.72 2.96 7.98
CA VAL A 70 -3.71 1.62 8.57
C VAL A 70 -2.46 1.44 9.43
N GLU A 71 -2.62 0.64 10.48
CA GLU A 71 -1.56 0.27 11.42
C GLU A 71 -1.21 -1.21 11.26
#